data_AF-A0AAW6N7G5-F1
#
_entry.id   AF-A0AAW6N7G5-F1
#
_cell.length_a   1.000
_cell.length_b   1.000
_cell.length_c   1.000
_cell.angle_alpha   90.00
_cell.angle_beta   90.00
_cell.angle_gamma   90.00
#
_symmetry.space_group_name_H-M   'P 1'
#
loop_
_entity.id
_entity.type
_entity.pdbx_description
1 polymer ?
#
loop_
_entity_poly.entity_id
_entity_poly.type
_entity_poly.pdbx_seq_one_letter_code
_entity_poly.pdbx_strand_id
1 'polypeptide(L)'
;MAEEQRDHKVKRLYMRSIRRGIKEMDLILTSFADRHLAQMADPGLDLYDAMLNENDHDLYQWVTGQQPAPAQFAGLIAEISADFAPLK
;
A
#
# COMPACT_ATOMS: atom_id res chain seq x y z
N MET A 1 -13.75 8.07 -20.64
CA MET A 1 -14.58 7.74 -19.45
C MET A 1 -13.93 6.72 -18.51
N ALA A 2 -12.87 5.99 -18.91
CA ALA A 2 -12.15 5.08 -18.01
C ALA A 2 -11.11 5.81 -17.11
N GLU A 3 -10.44 6.84 -17.62
CA GLU A 3 -9.45 7.62 -16.84
C GLU A 3 -10.05 8.32 -15.62
N GLU A 4 -11.25 8.91 -15.75
CA GLU A 4 -11.94 9.58 -14.63
C GLU A 4 -12.27 8.62 -13.48
N GLN A 5 -12.56 7.35 -13.78
CA GLN A 5 -12.79 6.33 -12.75
C GLN A 5 -11.49 5.90 -12.05
N ARG A 6 -10.39 5.80 -12.81
CA ARG A 6 -9.08 5.44 -12.28
C ARG A 6 -8.52 6.54 -11.37
N ASP A 7 -8.59 7.79 -11.79
CA ASP A 7 -8.11 8.92 -10.98
C ASP A 7 -8.88 9.05 -9.67
N HIS A 8 -10.20 8.83 -9.69
CA HIS A 8 -11.01 8.77 -8.49
C HIS A 8 -10.60 7.61 -7.56
N LYS A 9 -10.31 6.44 -8.11
CA LYS A 9 -9.83 5.28 -7.36
C LYS A 9 -8.47 5.55 -6.70
N VAL A 10 -7.51 6.06 -7.48
CA VAL A 10 -6.17 6.43 -6.99
C VAL A 10 -6.27 7.45 -5.86
N LYS A 11 -7.06 8.50 -6.04
CA LYS A 11 -7.26 9.53 -5.00
C LYS A 11 -7.88 8.96 -3.73
N ARG A 12 -8.87 8.06 -3.86
CA ARG A 12 -9.50 7.37 -2.72
C ARG A 12 -8.48 6.50 -1.98
N LEU A 13 -7.68 5.72 -2.70
CA LEU A 13 -6.66 4.84 -2.12
C LEU A 13 -5.54 5.65 -1.44
N TYR A 14 -5.11 6.75 -2.04
CA TYR A 14 -4.17 7.68 -1.43
C TYR A 14 -4.71 8.22 -0.09
N MET A 15 -5.97 8.70 -0.08
CA MET A 15 -6.61 9.18 1.17
C MET A 15 -6.72 8.12 2.26
N ARG A 16 -6.91 6.84 1.89
CA ARG A 16 -6.89 5.72 2.84
C ARG A 16 -5.47 5.40 3.33
N SER A 17 -4.46 5.66 2.51
CA SER A 17 -3.06 5.41 2.82
C SER A 17 -2.51 6.38 3.87
N ILE A 18 -3.00 7.63 3.85
CA ILE A 18 -2.60 8.71 4.78
C ILE A 18 -3.44 8.79 6.08
N ARG A 19 -4.35 7.83 6.32
CA ARG A 19 -5.26 7.81 7.48
C ARG A 19 -5.16 6.49 8.21
N ARG A 20 -3.97 6.20 8.72
CA ARG A 20 -3.66 4.95 9.43
C ARG A 20 -3.76 5.10 10.94
N GLY A 21 -4.03 4.00 11.62
CA GLY A 21 -4.14 3.90 13.07
C GLY A 21 -2.80 4.00 13.80
N ILE A 22 -1.67 3.76 13.10
CA ILE A 22 -0.32 3.94 13.62
C ILE A 22 0.51 4.85 12.71
N LYS A 23 1.39 5.66 13.31
CA LYS A 23 2.17 6.68 12.61
C LYS A 23 3.20 6.06 11.65
N GLU A 24 3.76 4.91 12.01
CA GLU A 24 4.73 4.19 11.21
C GLU A 24 4.11 3.75 9.88
N MET A 25 2.90 3.17 9.92
CA MET A 25 2.20 2.72 8.73
C MET A 25 1.76 3.90 7.86
N ASP A 26 1.36 5.02 8.49
CA ASP A 26 1.03 6.25 7.78
C ASP A 26 2.21 6.74 6.93
N LEU A 27 3.40 6.82 7.52
CA LEU A 27 4.62 7.25 6.82
C LEU A 27 4.99 6.29 5.68
N ILE A 28 4.95 4.98 5.94
CA ILE A 28 5.30 3.96 4.95
C ILE A 28 4.35 4.02 3.74
N LEU A 29 3.03 3.96 4.01
CA LEU A 29 2.05 3.91 2.93
C LEU A 29 1.92 5.24 2.21
N THR A 30 2.07 6.38 2.88
CA THR A 30 2.06 7.69 2.21
C THR A 30 3.17 7.77 1.17
N SER A 31 4.40 7.39 1.53
CA SER A 31 5.55 7.45 0.62
C SER A 31 5.43 6.47 -0.55
N PHE A 32 4.92 5.26 -0.29
CA PHE A 32 4.66 4.27 -1.33
C PHE A 32 3.53 4.73 -2.27
N ALA A 33 2.43 5.22 -1.70
CA ALA A 33 1.25 5.65 -2.43
C ALA A 33 1.56 6.79 -3.41
N ASP A 34 2.34 7.78 -2.97
CA ASP A 34 2.75 8.92 -3.79
C ASP A 34 3.61 8.49 -5.00
N ARG A 35 4.49 7.51 -4.81
CA ARG A 35 5.40 7.01 -5.84
C ARG A 35 4.76 6.02 -6.82
N HIS A 36 3.89 5.14 -6.33
CA HIS A 36 3.46 3.94 -7.08
C HIS A 36 1.99 3.95 -7.52
N LEU A 37 1.05 4.57 -6.79
CA LEU A 37 -0.39 4.47 -7.13
C LEU A 37 -0.73 5.03 -8.52
N ALA A 38 -0.07 6.11 -8.95
CA ALA A 38 -0.34 6.73 -10.25
C ALA A 38 0.08 5.85 -11.45
N GLN A 39 1.07 4.97 -11.25
CA GLN A 39 1.62 4.09 -12.29
C GLN A 39 1.07 2.67 -12.20
N MET A 40 0.42 2.32 -11.09
CA MET A 40 -0.15 1.00 -10.86
C MET A 40 -1.33 0.71 -11.81
N ALA A 41 -1.39 -0.52 -12.31
CA ALA A 41 -2.50 -1.01 -13.13
C ALA A 41 -3.73 -1.31 -12.26
N ASP A 42 -4.92 -1.34 -12.88
CA ASP A 42 -6.18 -1.56 -12.16
C ASP A 42 -6.21 -2.80 -11.25
N PRO A 43 -5.68 -3.98 -11.67
CA PRO A 43 -5.61 -5.15 -10.79
C PRO A 43 -4.71 -4.94 -9.57
N GLY A 44 -3.64 -4.15 -9.71
CA GLY A 44 -2.78 -3.78 -8.59
C GLY A 44 -3.50 -2.83 -7.64
N LEU A 45 -4.28 -1.87 -8.16
CA LEU A 45 -5.09 -0.98 -7.34
C LEU A 45 -6.18 -1.74 -6.57
N ASP A 46 -6.78 -2.79 -7.15
CA ASP A 46 -7.73 -3.66 -6.46
C ASP A 46 -7.07 -4.46 -5.34
N LEU A 47 -5.89 -5.02 -5.61
CA LEU A 47 -5.10 -5.73 -4.60
C LEU A 47 -4.69 -4.80 -3.45
N TYR A 48 -4.27 -3.58 -3.79
CA TYR A 48 -3.95 -2.55 -2.82
C TYR A 48 -5.17 -2.20 -1.96
N ASP A 49 -6.34 -1.96 -2.57
CA ASP A 49 -7.59 -1.66 -1.85
C ASP A 49 -7.97 -2.78 -0.86
N ALA A 50 -7.80 -4.04 -1.27
CA ALA A 50 -8.00 -5.21 -0.40
C ALA A 50 -7.01 -5.23 0.77
N MET A 51 -5.73 -4.99 0.52
CA MET A 51 -4.69 -4.88 1.55
C MET A 51 -5.00 -3.75 2.55
N LEU A 52 -5.52 -2.61 2.09
CA LEU A 52 -5.86 -1.48 2.97
C LEU A 52 -7.02 -1.77 3.94
N ASN A 53 -7.74 -2.90 3.79
CA ASN A 53 -8.77 -3.35 4.74
C ASN A 53 -8.18 -4.17 5.92
N GLU A 54 -6.92 -4.58 5.84
CA GLU A 54 -6.24 -5.32 6.90
C GLU A 54 -5.86 -4.40 8.08
N ASN A 55 -5.55 -5.00 9.23
CA ASN A 55 -5.14 -4.25 10.41
C ASN A 55 -3.77 -3.60 10.22
N ASP A 56 -3.61 -2.34 10.64
CA ASP A 56 -2.35 -1.61 10.48
C ASP A 56 -1.18 -2.27 11.25
N HIS A 57 -1.44 -2.97 12.36
CA HIS A 57 -0.42 -3.72 13.08
C HIS A 57 0.07 -4.93 12.26
N ASP A 58 -0.84 -5.67 11.64
CA ASP A 58 -0.51 -6.83 10.80
C ASP A 58 0.25 -6.37 9.55
N LEU A 59 -0.22 -5.31 8.90
CA LEU A 59 0.47 -4.68 7.76
C LEU A 59 1.90 -4.28 8.13
N TYR A 60 2.09 -3.66 9.29
CA TYR A 60 3.41 -3.28 9.77
C TYR A 60 4.31 -4.50 10.02
N GLN A 61 3.77 -5.57 10.62
CA GLN A 61 4.52 -6.81 10.85
C GLN A 61 4.92 -7.49 9.54
N TRP A 62 4.08 -7.42 8.50
CA TRP A 62 4.40 -7.96 7.18
C TRP A 62 5.49 -7.15 6.48
N VAL A 63 5.36 -5.81 6.46
CA VAL A 63 6.33 -4.92 5.81
C VAL A 63 7.71 -4.99 6.50
N THR A 64 7.73 -5.13 7.82
CA THR A 64 8.97 -5.28 8.61
C THR A 64 9.52 -6.70 8.63
N GLY A 65 8.82 -7.68 8.03
CA GLY A 65 9.24 -9.08 7.99
C GLY A 65 9.13 -9.83 9.32
N GLN A 66 8.40 -9.28 10.30
CA GLN A 66 8.12 -9.96 11.57
C GLN A 66 7.13 -11.12 11.39
N GLN A 67 6.22 -11.00 10.43
CA GLN A 67 5.28 -12.05 10.06
C GLN A 67 5.22 -12.21 8.53
N PRO A 68 4.96 -13.42 8.02
CA PRO A 68 4.73 -13.61 6.60
C PRO A 68 3.40 -12.99 6.18
N ALA A 69 3.42 -12.22 5.09
CA ALA A 69 2.21 -11.75 4.46
C ALA A 69 1.41 -12.90 3.84
N PRO A 70 0.07 -12.81 3.77
CA PRO A 70 -0.75 -13.72 2.97
C PRO A 70 -0.25 -13.79 1.52
N ALA A 71 -0.33 -14.96 0.90
CA ALA A 71 0.24 -15.20 -0.44
C ALA A 71 -0.25 -14.21 -1.50
N GLN A 72 -1.50 -13.76 -1.40
CA GLN A 72 -2.09 -12.75 -2.29
C GLN A 72 -1.44 -11.37 -2.16
N PHE A 73 -0.93 -10.99 -0.98
CA PHE A 73 -0.31 -9.70 -0.70
C PHE A 73 1.22 -9.76 -0.71
N ALA A 74 1.82 -10.95 -0.74
CA ALA A 74 3.27 -11.13 -0.59
C ALA A 74 4.09 -10.30 -1.60
N GLY A 75 3.67 -10.24 -2.87
CA GLY A 75 4.35 -9.41 -3.88
C GLY A 75 4.26 -7.92 -3.57
N LEU A 76 3.06 -7.43 -3.25
CA LEU A 76 2.82 -6.02 -2.93
C LEU A 76 3.56 -5.60 -1.65
N ILE A 77 3.55 -6.43 -0.60
CA ILE A 77 4.28 -6.17 0.63
C ILE A 77 5.79 -6.15 0.39
N ALA A 78 6.32 -7.02 -0.48
CA ALA A 78 7.73 -7.00 -0.85
C ALA A 78 8.11 -5.69 -1.55
N GLU A 79 7.26 -5.16 -2.44
CA GLU A 79 7.45 -3.86 -3.07
C GLU A 79 7.45 -2.71 -2.04
N ILE A 80 6.47 -2.70 -1.13
CA ILE A 80 6.38 -1.69 -0.05
C ILE A 80 7.61 -1.77 0.86
N SER A 81 8.05 -2.97 1.23
CA SER A 81 9.22 -3.19 2.09
C SER A 81 10.51 -2.70 1.42
N ALA A 82 10.69 -2.97 0.12
CA ALA A 82 11.82 -2.48 -0.66
C ALA A 82 11.83 -0.95 -0.79
N ASP A 83 10.65 -0.33 -0.92
CA ASP A 83 10.47 1.12 -1.03
C ASP A 83 10.70 1.87 0.29
N PHE A 84 10.35 1.23 1.42
CA PHE A 84 10.59 1.71 2.78
C PHE A 84 12.03 1.54 3.25
N ALA A 85 12.78 0.59 2.70
CA ALA A 85 14.16 0.33 3.10
C ALA A 85 15.19 0.92 2.12
N PRO A 86 15.32 2.26 1.95
CA PRO A 86 16.59 2.81 1.52
C PRO A 86 17.52 2.85 2.75
N LEU A 87 18.81 2.57 2.54
CA LEU A 87 19.90 2.50 3.53
C LEU A 87 20.23 1.07 4.00
N LYS A 88 20.77 0.28 3.08
CA LYS A 88 21.97 -0.51 3.39
C LYS A 88 23.17 0.20 2.79
#